data_AF-A0A016V8E0-F1
#
_entry.id   AF-A0A016V8E0-F1
#
_cell.length_a   1.000
_cell.length_b   1.000
_cell.length_c   1.000
_cell.angle_alpha   90.00
_cell.angle_beta   90.00
_cell.angle_gamma   90.00
#
_symmetry.space_group_name_H-M   'P 1'
#
loop_
_entity.id
_entity.type
_entity.pdbx_description
1 polymer ?
#
loop_
_entity_poly.entity_id
_entity_poly.type
_entity_poly.pdbx_seq_one_letter_code
_entity_poly.pdbx_strand_id
1 'polypeptide(L)'
;MKLALLTLVLFVGAQSFTIPLLFGGISIDKTPNNEVAIGFNRGINIQGNGFDRSTNFVVGNGTFNANDAAAVLVNGKRTGPRTSFGAGKDGFKIGTDVLVEEKTKRSARK
;
A
#
# COMPACT_ATOMS: atom_id res chain seq x y z
N MET A 1 -8.55 4.25 -37.33
CA MET A 1 -8.94 3.09 -36.49
C MET A 1 -7.80 2.58 -35.61
N LYS A 2 -6.56 2.38 -36.13
CA LYS A 2 -5.42 1.92 -35.31
C LYS A 2 -5.03 2.87 -34.16
N LEU A 3 -5.12 4.18 -34.38
CA LEU A 3 -4.78 5.19 -33.36
C LEU A 3 -5.79 5.23 -32.19
N ALA A 4 -7.09 5.07 -32.50
CA ALA A 4 -8.16 5.01 -31.50
C ALA A 4 -8.06 3.74 -30.63
N LEU A 5 -7.66 2.62 -31.24
CA LEU A 5 -7.41 1.37 -30.53
C LEU A 5 -6.20 1.50 -29.59
N LEU A 6 -5.12 2.14 -30.05
CA LEU A 6 -3.93 2.42 -29.24
C LEU A 6 -4.24 3.34 -28.04
N THR A 7 -5.02 4.40 -28.25
CA THR A 7 -5.45 5.28 -27.14
C THR A 7 -6.37 4.56 -26.16
N LEU A 8 -7.26 3.67 -26.63
CA LEU A 8 -8.11 2.86 -25.77
C LEU A 8 -7.27 1.87 -24.94
N VAL A 9 -6.27 1.21 -25.54
CA VAL A 9 -5.35 0.30 -24.83
C VAL A 9 -4.53 1.04 -23.77
N LEU A 10 -4.06 2.26 -24.09
CA LEU A 10 -3.32 3.10 -23.14
C LEU A 10 -4.21 3.61 -21.99
N PHE A 11 -5.48 3.95 -22.24
CA PHE A 11 -6.43 4.35 -21.20
C PHE A 11 -6.91 3.16 -20.36
N VAL A 12 -7.10 1.98 -20.96
CA VAL A 12 -7.50 0.76 -20.24
C VAL A 12 -6.37 0.25 -19.35
N GLY A 13 -5.10 0.51 -19.70
CA GLY A 13 -3.92 0.17 -18.90
C GLY A 13 -3.66 1.12 -17.72
N ALA A 14 -4.22 2.32 -17.72
CA ALA A 14 -4.09 3.31 -16.64
C ALA A 14 -5.12 3.04 -15.52
N GLN A 15 -5.12 1.82 -14.96
CA GLN A 15 -6.00 1.46 -13.84
C GLN A 15 -5.39 1.80 -12.46
N SER A 16 -4.13 2.24 -12.46
CA SER A 16 -3.39 2.63 -11.27
C SER A 16 -2.72 3.98 -11.53
N PHE A 17 -2.86 4.91 -10.59
CA PHE A 17 -2.12 6.18 -10.60
C PHE A 17 -1.50 6.43 -9.23
N THR A 18 -0.27 6.94 -9.23
CA THR A 18 0.44 7.30 -8.00
C THR A 18 0.95 8.73 -8.11
N ILE A 19 0.62 9.55 -7.12
CA ILE A 19 1.10 10.92 -6.98
C ILE A 19 2.19 10.90 -5.90
N PRO A 20 3.48 11.00 -6.26
CA PRO A 20 4.55 11.10 -5.28
C PRO A 20 4.52 12.46 -4.58
N LEU A 21 4.76 12.46 -3.28
CA LEU A 21 4.94 13.64 -2.43
C LEU A 21 6.34 13.58 -1.80
N LEU A 22 6.86 14.72 -1.34
CA LEU A 22 8.25 14.83 -0.84
C LEU A 22 8.61 13.79 0.24
N PHE A 23 7.65 13.42 1.08
CA PHE A 23 7.80 12.41 2.13
C PHE A 23 6.68 11.38 2.08
N GLY A 24 6.26 10.97 0.89
CA GLY A 24 5.15 10.04 0.75
C GLY A 24 4.54 9.95 -0.64
N GLY A 25 3.28 9.57 -0.71
CA GLY A 25 2.51 9.54 -1.93
C GLY A 25 1.08 9.08 -1.71
N ILE A 26 0.24 9.36 -2.69
CA ILE A 26 -1.13 8.86 -2.78
C ILE A 26 -1.16 7.91 -3.97
N SER A 27 -1.73 6.73 -3.79
CA SER A 27 -1.95 5.73 -4.84
C SER A 27 -3.43 5.42 -4.94
N ILE A 28 -3.93 5.28 -6.17
CA ILE A 28 -5.25 4.73 -6.43
C ILE A 28 -5.04 3.62 -7.44
N ASP A 29 -5.54 2.43 -7.13
CA ASP A 29 -5.39 1.23 -7.95
C ASP A 29 -6.73 0.51 -8.09
N LYS A 30 -6.84 -0.35 -9.11
CA LYS A 30 -7.87 -1.36 -9.19
C LYS A 30 -7.27 -2.72 -8.85
N THR A 31 -7.85 -3.39 -7.87
CA THR A 31 -7.46 -4.76 -7.52
C THR A 31 -7.88 -5.73 -8.64
N PRO A 32 -7.29 -6.94 -8.71
CA PRO A 32 -7.72 -7.98 -9.64
C PRO A 32 -9.22 -8.36 -9.54
N ASN A 33 -9.86 -8.03 -8.42
CA ASN A 33 -11.28 -8.25 -8.18
C ASN A 33 -12.16 -7.06 -8.61
N ASN A 34 -11.62 -6.10 -9.36
CA ASN A 34 -12.27 -4.83 -9.73
C ASN A 34 -12.67 -3.95 -8.52
N GLU A 35 -12.01 -4.12 -7.38
CA GLU A 35 -12.18 -3.23 -6.23
C GLU A 35 -11.27 -2.01 -6.40
N VAL A 36 -11.66 -0.87 -5.82
CA VAL A 36 -10.82 0.31 -5.82
C VAL A 36 -9.99 0.30 -4.54
N ALA A 37 -8.67 0.36 -4.69
CA ALA A 37 -7.71 0.52 -3.60
C ALA A 37 -7.17 1.94 -3.59
N ILE A 38 -7.16 2.59 -2.42
CA ILE A 38 -6.63 3.94 -2.21
C ILE A 38 -5.60 3.87 -1.10
N GLY A 39 -4.33 4.07 -1.43
CA GLY A 39 -3.21 4.05 -0.50
C GLY A 39 -2.67 5.46 -0.22
N PHE A 40 -2.46 5.77 1.04
CA PHE A 40 -1.76 6.96 1.53
C PHE A 40 -0.49 6.51 2.24
N ASN A 41 0.66 6.82 1.67
CA ASN A 41 1.95 6.45 2.22
C ASN A 41 2.69 7.71 2.60
N ARG A 42 3.34 7.70 3.76
CA ARG A 42 4.14 8.83 4.26
C ARG A 42 5.27 8.31 5.12
N GLY A 43 6.43 8.94 5.04
CA GLY A 43 7.58 8.49 5.80
C GLY A 43 8.88 9.15 5.37
N ILE A 44 9.85 9.04 6.27
CA ILE A 44 11.20 9.56 6.11
C ILE A 44 12.15 8.44 6.51
N ASN A 45 13.18 8.20 5.69
CA ASN A 45 14.26 7.28 6.00
C ASN A 45 15.59 7.98 5.73
N ILE A 46 16.34 8.25 6.78
CA ILE A 46 17.68 8.84 6.72
C ILE A 46 18.65 7.81 7.29
N GLN A 47 19.49 7.25 6.42
CA GLN A 47 20.53 6.28 6.79
C GLN A 47 19.99 5.07 7.61
N GLY A 48 18.79 4.61 7.31
CA GLY A 48 18.17 3.49 8.03
C GLY A 48 17.52 3.89 9.35
N ASN A 49 17.32 5.18 9.61
CA ASN A 49 16.56 5.67 10.75
C ASN A 49 15.42 6.57 10.29
N GLY A 50 14.27 6.47 10.93
CA GLY A 50 13.12 7.33 10.63
C GLY A 50 11.80 6.66 10.97
N PHE A 51 10.77 6.96 10.20
CA PHE A 51 9.44 6.41 10.39
C PHE A 51 8.71 6.32 9.07
N ASP A 52 7.76 5.41 8.99
CA ASP A 52 6.79 5.34 7.91
C ASP A 52 5.39 5.06 8.46
N ARG A 53 4.39 5.49 7.69
CA ARG A 53 2.98 5.21 7.92
C ARG A 53 2.29 5.01 6.59
N SER A 54 1.51 3.96 6.50
CA SER A 54 0.70 3.64 5.34
C SER A 54 -0.73 3.36 5.76
N THR A 55 -1.68 4.05 5.13
CA THR A 55 -3.11 3.77 5.28
C THR A 55 -3.64 3.32 3.92
N ASN A 56 -4.35 2.19 3.86
CA ASN A 56 -4.90 1.65 2.63
C ASN A 56 -6.39 1.36 2.79
N PHE A 57 -7.20 1.86 1.87
CA PHE A 57 -8.64 1.61 1.80
C PHE A 57 -8.94 0.80 0.56
N VAL A 58 -9.64 -0.32 0.70
CA VAL A 58 -10.09 -1.15 -0.42
C VAL A 58 -11.60 -1.24 -0.36
N VAL A 59 -12.28 -0.86 -1.43
CA VAL A 59 -13.74 -0.84 -1.52
C VAL A 59 -14.21 -1.42 -2.83
N GLY A 60 -15.12 -2.39 -2.77
CA GLY A 60 -15.74 -2.96 -3.95
C GLY A 60 -16.44 -4.28 -3.68
N ASN A 61 -17.31 -4.70 -4.59
CA ASN A 61 -17.99 -6.00 -4.52
C ASN A 61 -18.74 -6.28 -3.19
N GLY A 62 -19.27 -5.22 -2.55
CA GLY A 62 -19.93 -5.30 -1.24
C GLY A 62 -18.98 -5.51 -0.06
N THR A 63 -17.68 -5.25 -0.25
CA THR A 63 -16.67 -5.27 0.81
C THR A 63 -16.03 -3.89 0.98
N PHE A 64 -15.59 -3.63 2.20
CA PHE A 64 -14.81 -2.48 2.62
C PHE A 64 -13.69 -2.97 3.53
N ASN A 65 -12.48 -2.48 3.33
CA ASN A 65 -11.35 -2.77 4.20
C ASN A 65 -10.48 -1.52 4.35
N ALA A 66 -10.14 -1.18 5.58
CA ALA A 66 -9.22 -0.11 5.94
C ALA A 66 -8.06 -0.73 6.73
N ASN A 67 -6.84 -0.51 6.26
CA ASN A 67 -5.62 -0.97 6.92
C ASN A 67 -4.77 0.25 7.26
N ASP A 68 -4.29 0.34 8.49
CA ASP A 68 -3.33 1.37 8.89
C ASP A 68 -2.10 0.68 9.48
N ALA A 69 -0.92 1.14 9.10
CA ALA A 69 0.34 0.65 9.64
C ALA A 69 1.22 1.85 9.90
N ALA A 70 1.87 1.87 11.06
CA ALA A 70 2.88 2.85 11.38
C ALA A 70 4.10 2.11 11.92
N ALA A 71 5.29 2.46 11.45
CA ALA A 71 6.53 1.85 11.88
C ALA A 71 7.59 2.89 12.11
N VAL A 72 8.44 2.64 13.10
CA VAL A 72 9.74 3.29 13.23
C VAL A 72 10.78 2.42 12.54
N LEU A 73 11.72 3.07 11.87
CA LEU A 73 12.89 2.46 11.29
C LEU A 73 14.08 2.80 12.19
N VAL A 74 14.74 1.78 12.75
CA VAL A 74 15.96 1.96 13.55
C VAL A 74 17.02 1.01 13.02
N ASN A 75 18.15 1.56 12.56
CA ASN A 75 19.23 0.79 11.93
C ASN A 75 18.74 -0.19 10.83
N GLY A 76 17.75 0.23 10.05
CA GLY A 76 17.15 -0.57 8.98
C GLY A 76 16.17 -1.65 9.44
N LYS A 77 15.85 -1.75 10.73
CA LYS A 77 14.77 -2.62 11.24
C LYS A 77 13.49 -1.81 11.38
N ARG A 78 12.37 -2.32 10.84
CA ARG A 78 11.06 -1.71 11.02
C ARG A 78 10.30 -2.37 12.15
N THR A 79 9.78 -1.56 13.06
CA THR A 79 8.89 -2.04 14.11
C THR A 79 7.72 -1.09 14.30
N GLY A 80 6.50 -1.61 14.38
CA GLY A 80 5.37 -0.82 14.81
C GLY A 80 4.00 -1.46 14.57
N PRO A 81 2.93 -0.82 15.05
CA PRO A 81 1.60 -1.38 15.00
C PRO A 81 1.04 -1.43 13.58
N ARG A 82 0.21 -2.44 13.36
CA ARG A 82 -0.69 -2.56 12.21
C ARG A 82 -2.10 -2.81 12.72
N THR A 83 -3.07 -2.15 12.11
CA THR A 83 -4.48 -2.38 12.36
C THR A 83 -5.21 -2.56 11.04
N SER A 84 -6.26 -3.37 11.08
CA SER A 84 -7.15 -3.59 9.96
C SER A 84 -8.58 -3.61 10.45
N PHE A 85 -9.47 -2.97 9.71
CA PHE A 85 -10.90 -2.99 9.92
C PHE A 85 -11.59 -3.25 8.59
N GLY A 86 -12.48 -4.23 8.53
CA GLY A 86 -13.22 -4.52 7.31
C GLY A 86 -14.64 -4.97 7.57
N ALA A 87 -15.48 -4.79 6.56
CA ALA A 87 -16.84 -5.30 6.50
C ALA A 87 -17.04 -5.96 5.14
N GLY A 88 -17.69 -7.12 5.13
CA GLY A 88 -18.00 -7.82 3.88
C GLY A 88 -19.17 -8.76 4.05
N LYS A 89 -19.37 -9.64 3.07
CA LYS A 89 -20.46 -10.63 3.05
C LYS A 89 -20.44 -11.56 4.27
N ASP A 90 -19.27 -11.78 4.86
CA ASP A 90 -19.09 -12.60 6.05
C ASP A 90 -19.15 -11.80 7.37
N GLY A 91 -19.53 -10.52 7.33
CA GLY A 91 -19.62 -9.62 8.49
C GLY A 91 -18.39 -8.73 8.72
N PHE A 92 -18.24 -8.25 9.95
CA PHE A 92 -17.18 -7.33 10.37
C PHE A 92 -15.93 -8.08 10.83
N LYS A 93 -14.75 -7.58 10.45
CA LYS A 93 -13.44 -8.11 10.81
C LYS A 93 -12.58 -6.99 11.38
N ILE A 94 -11.96 -7.22 12.52
CA ILE A 94 -11.01 -6.29 13.16
C ILE A 94 -9.74 -7.08 13.47
N GLY A 95 -8.59 -6.51 13.11
CA GLY A 95 -7.28 -7.13 13.33
C GLY A 95 -6.29 -6.10 13.82
N THR A 96 -5.40 -6.54 14.71
CA THR A 96 -4.27 -5.76 15.20
C THR A 96 -3.06 -6.66 15.24
N ASP A 97 -1.92 -6.15 14.80
CA ASP A 97 -0.65 -6.87 14.77
C ASP A 97 0.53 -5.90 15.01
N VAL A 98 1.71 -6.43 15.25
CA VAL A 98 2.97 -5.68 15.35
C VAL A 98 3.91 -6.14 14.24
N LEU A 99 4.19 -5.24 13.31
CA LEU A 99 5.22 -5.47 12.30
C LEU A 99 6.59 -5.53 12.98
N VAL A 100 7.36 -6.59 12.70
CA VAL A 100 8.80 -6.66 12.97
C VAL A 100 9.48 -7.14 11.69
N GLU A 101 10.07 -6.21 10.95
CA GLU A 101 10.79 -6.53 9.70
C GLU A 101 12.29 -6.32 9.93
N GLU A 102 13.06 -7.40 9.89
CA GLU A 102 14.51 -7.33 9.98
C GLU A 102 15.14 -7.06 8.61
N LYS A 103 16.25 -6.32 8.62
CA LYS A 103 17.08 -6.08 7.43
C LYS A 103 17.48 -7.42 6.82
N THR A 104 16.92 -7.78 5.67
CA THR A 104 17.36 -8.95 4.92
C THR A 104 18.85 -8.78 4.62
N LYS A 105 19.70 -9.59 5.27
CA LYS A 105 21.11 -9.70 4.87
C LYS A 105 21.09 -10.24 3.44
N ARG A 106 21.32 -9.38 2.45
CA ARG A 106 21.75 -9.85 1.13
C ARG A 106 23.01 -10.67 1.37
N SER A 107 22.87 -11.99 1.28
CA SER A 107 24.00 -12.91 1.24
C SER A 107 24.88 -12.46 0.07
N ALA A 108 25.97 -11.77 0.38
CA ALA A 108 27.03 -11.54 -0.56
C ALA A 108 27.63 -12.92 -0.85
N ARG A 109 27.15 -13.57 -1.92
CA ARG A 109 27.88 -14.65 -2.56
C ARG A 109 29.21 -14.05 -3.04
N LYS A 110 30.27 -14.31 -2.29
CA LYS A 110 31.63 -14.35 -2.81
C LYS A 110 31.88 -15.72 -3.40
#